data_AF-A0A6M2AA89-F1
#
_entry.id   AF-A0A6M2AA89-F1
#
_cell.length_a   1.000
_cell.length_b   1.000
_cell.length_c   1.000
_cell.angle_alpha   90.00
_cell.angle_beta   90.00
_cell.angle_gamma   90.00
#
_symmetry.space_group_name_H-M   'P 1'
#
loop_
_entity.id
_entity.type
_entity.pdbx_description
1 polymer ?
#
loop_
_entity_poly.entity_id
_entity_poly.type
_entity_poly.pdbx_seq_one_letter_code
_entity_poly.pdbx_strand_id
1 'polypeptide(L)'
;MGKTKTFGKQKVSSKSTQRKQTSRKIKADMCVDVYDPTEALLDEDKIGRVIWECLKEGDAEGVIEIIQIHLAAVNKTQFAKKAQIPKTPMYHSFRSKNPTIKTLAKLVHAFA
;
A
#
# COMPACT_ATOMS: atom_id res chain seq x y z
N MET A 1 13.88 51.66 6.02
CA MET A 1 12.69 50.85 5.69
C MET A 1 12.95 50.06 4.42
N GLY A 2 13.38 48.79 4.53
CA GLY A 2 13.73 47.95 3.38
C GLY A 2 12.63 46.92 3.11
N LYS A 3 12.13 46.85 1.87
CA LYS A 3 11.09 45.89 1.47
C LYS A 3 11.68 44.49 1.34
N THR A 4 11.17 43.52 2.09
CA THR A 4 11.53 42.10 1.98
C THR A 4 11.03 41.55 0.64
N LYS A 5 11.93 41.03 -0.20
CA LYS A 5 11.57 40.40 -1.48
C LYS A 5 10.91 39.05 -1.20
N THR A 6 9.60 38.96 -1.37
CA THR A 6 8.89 37.67 -1.34
C THR A 6 9.06 36.96 -2.69
N PHE A 7 9.55 35.72 -2.65
CA PHE A 7 9.66 34.86 -3.84
C PHE A 7 8.31 34.76 -4.56
N GLY A 8 8.32 35.05 -5.86
CA GLY A 8 7.12 35.05 -6.70
C GLY A 8 6.40 33.71 -6.64
N LYS A 9 5.07 33.76 -6.54
CA LYS A 9 4.18 32.59 -6.52
C LYS A 9 4.59 31.61 -7.63
N GLN A 10 5.02 30.42 -7.22
CA GLN A 10 5.36 29.34 -8.13
C GLN A 10 4.11 28.98 -8.93
N LYS A 11 4.14 29.16 -10.24
CA LYS A 11 3.07 28.68 -11.12
C LYS A 11 2.98 27.17 -10.92
N VAL A 12 1.78 26.69 -10.56
CA VAL A 12 1.50 25.27 -10.39
C VAL A 12 1.97 24.52 -11.63
N SER A 13 3.03 23.75 -11.49
CA SER A 13 3.52 22.85 -12.52
C SER A 13 2.62 21.61 -12.53
N SER A 14 1.40 21.77 -13.04
CA SER A 14 0.54 20.65 -13.42
C SER A 14 0.96 20.14 -14.80
N LYS A 15 2.24 19.80 -15.00
CA LYS A 15 2.57 18.84 -16.04
C LYS A 15 2.16 17.48 -15.49
N SER A 16 0.93 17.11 -15.77
CA SER A 16 0.43 15.77 -15.56
C SER A 16 1.43 14.80 -16.20
N THR A 17 2.22 14.11 -15.38
CA THR A 17 3.02 12.99 -15.82
C THR A 17 2.06 11.81 -16.01
N GLN A 18 1.20 11.89 -17.03
CA GLN A 18 0.49 10.72 -17.51
C GLN A 18 1.57 9.78 -18.04
N ARG A 19 1.93 8.78 -17.22
CA ARG A 19 2.77 7.66 -17.64
C ARG A 19 2.12 7.09 -18.90
N LYS A 20 2.77 7.28 -20.06
CA LYS A 20 2.37 6.65 -21.31
C LYS A 20 2.27 5.15 -21.08
N GLN A 21 1.05 4.62 -21.10
CA GLN A 21 0.80 3.20 -21.04
C GLN A 21 1.37 2.59 -22.34
N THR A 22 2.51 1.91 -22.24
CA THR A 22 3.19 1.31 -23.39
C THR A 22 2.52 -0.02 -23.72
N SER A 23 1.62 -0.01 -24.71
CA SER A 23 1.05 -1.24 -25.26
C SER A 23 2.15 -2.03 -25.98
N ARG A 24 2.46 -3.24 -25.52
CA ARG A 24 3.38 -4.16 -26.21
C ARG A 24 2.57 -5.15 -27.03
N LYS A 25 2.98 -5.40 -28.28
CA LYS A 25 2.36 -6.41 -29.15
C LYS A 25 2.82 -7.79 -28.71
N ILE A 26 1.87 -8.69 -28.47
CA ILE A 26 2.11 -10.10 -28.15
C ILE A 26 2.11 -10.90 -29.47
N LYS A 27 2.88 -12.00 -29.56
CA LYS A 27 2.87 -12.88 -30.74
C LYS A 27 1.49 -13.56 -30.86
N ALA A 28 1.04 -13.78 -32.10
CA ALA A 28 -0.33 -14.20 -32.42
C ALA A 28 -0.72 -15.58 -31.85
N ASP A 29 0.22 -16.49 -31.59
CA ASP A 29 -0.02 -17.84 -31.07
C ASP A 29 0.31 -18.01 -29.57
N MET A 30 0.37 -16.91 -28.82
CA MET A 30 0.69 -16.97 -27.40
C MET A 30 -0.59 -16.99 -26.57
N CYS A 31 -0.79 -18.05 -25.78
CA CYS A 31 -1.90 -18.12 -24.82
C CYS A 31 -1.68 -17.06 -23.75
N VAL A 32 -2.67 -16.19 -23.54
CA VAL A 32 -2.64 -15.16 -22.50
C VAL A 32 -3.61 -15.59 -21.42
N ASP A 33 -3.07 -16.01 -20.28
CA ASP A 33 -3.89 -16.21 -19.09
C ASP A 33 -4.23 -14.86 -18.45
N VAL A 34 -5.51 -14.71 -18.11
CA VAL A 34 -5.98 -13.54 -17.35
C VAL A 34 -5.52 -13.74 -15.91
N TYR A 35 -4.50 -12.99 -15.50
CA TYR A 35 -4.03 -12.96 -14.12
C TYR A 35 -4.53 -11.68 -13.44
N ASP A 36 -5.40 -11.81 -12.44
CA ASP A 36 -5.77 -10.70 -11.56
C ASP A 36 -4.86 -10.72 -10.31
N PRO A 37 -3.93 -9.75 -10.17
CA PRO A 37 -3.09 -9.66 -8.98
C PRO A 37 -3.91 -9.37 -7.71
N THR A 38 -5.11 -8.82 -7.84
CA THR A 38 -5.99 -8.48 -6.72
C THR A 38 -6.46 -9.73 -5.98
N GLU A 39 -6.66 -10.85 -6.69
CA GLU A 39 -7.08 -12.12 -6.09
C GLU A 39 -6.03 -12.67 -5.13
N ALA A 40 -4.74 -12.63 -5.52
CA ALA A 40 -3.65 -13.05 -4.65
C ALA A 40 -3.45 -12.12 -3.45
N LEU A 41 -3.76 -10.83 -3.61
CA LEU A 41 -3.64 -9.84 -2.54
C LEU A 41 -4.81 -9.87 -1.56
N LEU A 42 -5.95 -10.44 -1.93
CA LEU A 42 -7.13 -10.60 -1.07
C LEU A 42 -7.18 -11.95 -0.36
N ASP A 43 -6.32 -12.90 -0.73
CA ASP A 43 -6.26 -14.24 -0.16
C ASP A 43 -5.54 -14.22 1.21
N GLU A 44 -6.32 -14.36 2.28
CA GLU A 44 -5.86 -14.32 3.67
C GLU A 44 -4.80 -15.39 3.99
N ASP A 45 -4.94 -16.59 3.42
CA ASP A 45 -4.00 -17.70 3.68
C ASP A 45 -2.63 -17.40 3.08
N LYS A 46 -2.61 -16.78 1.89
CA LYS A 46 -1.36 -16.36 1.25
C LYS A 46 -0.72 -15.24 2.05
N ILE A 47 -1.48 -14.21 2.41
CA ILE A 47 -0.99 -13.08 3.22
C ILE A 47 -0.39 -13.58 4.54
N GLY A 48 -1.08 -14.49 5.25
CA GLY A 48 -0.63 -15.07 6.50
C GLY A 48 0.68 -15.84 6.36
N ARG A 49 0.84 -16.63 5.29
CA ARG A 49 2.09 -17.36 5.01
C ARG A 49 3.27 -16.43 4.77
N VAL A 50 3.09 -15.39 3.95
CA VAL A 50 4.20 -14.47 3.66
C VAL A 50 4.57 -13.67 4.92
N ILE A 51 3.61 -13.22 5.73
CA ILE A 51 3.89 -12.56 7.01
C ILE A 51 4.68 -13.51 7.93
N TRP A 52 4.31 -14.78 8.02
CA TRP A 52 5.03 -15.78 8.80
C TRP A 52 6.47 -15.98 8.31
N GLU A 53 6.68 -16.06 7.00
CA GLU A 53 8.02 -16.17 6.40
C GLU A 53 8.89 -14.96 6.72
N CYS A 54 8.36 -13.73 6.55
CA CYS A 54 9.08 -12.50 6.92
C CYS A 54 9.48 -12.50 8.40
N LEU A 55 8.59 -12.93 9.30
CA LEU A 55 8.90 -13.03 10.72
C LEU A 55 10.00 -14.07 11.01
N LYS A 56 9.99 -15.21 10.30
CA LYS A 56 11.01 -16.26 10.43
C LYS A 56 12.39 -15.80 9.94
N GLU A 57 12.42 -15.00 8.89
CA GLU A 57 13.65 -14.42 8.33
C GLU A 57 14.14 -13.17 9.08
N GLY A 58 13.35 -12.68 10.04
CA GLY A 58 13.68 -11.45 10.79
C GLY A 58 13.43 -10.17 9.99
N ASP A 59 12.69 -10.25 8.89
CA ASP A 59 12.34 -9.12 8.03
C ASP A 59 11.09 -8.40 8.54
N ALA A 60 11.30 -7.46 9.46
CA ALA A 60 10.23 -6.62 9.97
C ALA A 60 9.69 -5.64 8.91
N GLU A 61 10.49 -5.24 7.92
CA GLU A 61 10.09 -4.32 6.87
C GLU A 61 9.15 -5.02 5.88
N GLY A 62 9.45 -6.25 5.49
CA GLY A 62 8.58 -7.08 4.65
C GLY A 62 7.19 -7.29 5.25
N VAL A 63 7.10 -7.55 6.56
CA VAL A 63 5.80 -7.64 7.26
C VAL A 63 4.98 -6.36 7.07
N ILE A 64 5.61 -5.19 7.20
CA ILE A 64 4.96 -3.89 7.03
C ILE A 64 4.50 -3.71 5.59
N GLU A 65 5.36 -4.03 4.61
CA GLU A 65 5.03 -3.88 3.18
C GLU A 65 3.85 -4.75 2.78
N ILE A 66 3.82 -6.01 3.17
CA ILE A 66 2.72 -6.94 2.86
C ILE A 66 1.40 -6.41 3.40
N ILE A 67 1.39 -5.96 4.66
CA ILE A 67 0.21 -5.37 5.28
C ILE A 67 -0.24 -4.11 4.53
N GLN A 68 0.69 -3.25 4.11
CA GLN A 68 0.35 -2.07 3.32
C GLN A 68 -0.27 -2.42 1.96
N ILE A 69 0.29 -3.40 1.26
CA ILE A 69 -0.18 -3.84 -0.05
C ILE A 69 -1.59 -4.43 0.08
N HIS A 70 -1.82 -5.28 1.07
CA HIS A 70 -3.14 -5.83 1.36
C HIS A 70 -4.15 -4.71 1.67
N LEU A 71 -3.78 -3.76 2.53
CA LEU A 71 -4.61 -2.58 2.84
C LEU A 71 -4.86 -1.65 1.64
N ALA A 72 -3.99 -1.65 0.65
CA ALA A 72 -4.17 -0.91 -0.59
C ALA A 72 -5.17 -1.61 -1.53
N ALA A 73 -5.20 -2.94 -1.54
CA ALA A 73 -6.11 -3.77 -2.31
C ALA A 73 -7.53 -3.79 -1.70
N VAL A 74 -7.65 -3.78 -0.37
CA VAL A 74 -8.92 -3.75 0.34
C VAL A 74 -9.57 -2.35 0.29
N ASN A 75 -10.91 -2.28 0.27
CA ASN A 75 -11.62 -1.01 0.36
C ASN A 75 -11.40 -0.33 1.73
N LYS A 76 -10.42 0.59 1.76
CA LYS A 76 -9.93 1.38 2.90
C LYS A 76 -11.02 1.97 3.79
N THR A 77 -12.15 2.38 3.20
CA THR A 77 -13.24 3.00 3.94
C THR A 77 -14.08 2.02 4.74
N GLN A 78 -14.22 0.78 4.25
CA GLN A 78 -14.89 -0.30 4.96
C GLN A 78 -13.97 -0.90 6.02
N PHE A 79 -12.68 -1.03 5.71
CA PHE A 79 -11.69 -1.58 6.65
C PHE A 79 -11.54 -0.73 7.91
N ALA A 80 -11.38 0.59 7.78
CA ALA A 80 -11.21 1.47 8.94
C ALA A 80 -12.43 1.45 9.89
N LYS A 81 -13.64 1.20 9.36
CA LYS A 81 -14.86 1.03 10.16
C LYS A 81 -14.86 -0.29 10.92
N LYS A 82 -14.44 -1.40 10.29
CA LYS A 82 -14.34 -2.73 10.93
C LYS A 82 -13.27 -2.77 12.01
N ALA A 83 -12.08 -2.22 11.73
CA ALA A 83 -10.93 -2.31 12.64
C ALA A 83 -11.02 -1.37 13.86
N GLN A 84 -11.97 -0.44 13.90
CA GLN A 84 -12.05 0.64 14.90
C GLN A 84 -10.75 1.44 15.07
N ILE A 85 -9.91 1.50 14.03
CA ILE A 85 -8.66 2.26 14.02
C ILE A 85 -8.89 3.55 13.23
N PRO A 86 -8.55 4.73 13.79
CA PRO A 86 -8.64 5.98 13.03
C PRO A 86 -7.70 5.93 11.82
N LYS A 87 -8.14 6.47 10.67
CA LYS A 87 -7.39 6.40 9.40
C LYS A 87 -5.97 6.94 9.48
N THR A 88 -5.75 7.99 10.28
CA THR A 88 -4.46 8.67 10.44
C THR A 88 -3.38 7.80 11.08
N PRO A 89 -3.57 7.23 12.29
CA PRO A 89 -2.60 6.29 12.87
C PRO A 89 -2.40 5.06 12.00
N MET A 90 -3.44 4.56 11.33
CA MET A 90 -3.31 3.43 10.40
C MET A 90 -2.28 3.71 9.28
N TYR A 91 -2.31 4.91 8.68
CA TYR A 91 -1.34 5.31 7.65
C TYR A 91 0.02 5.71 8.21
N HIS A 92 0.07 6.31 9.40
CA HIS A 92 1.33 6.75 10.01
C HIS A 92 2.12 5.61 10.66
N SER A 93 1.45 4.57 11.15
CA SER A 93 2.07 3.40 11.77
C SER A 93 2.91 2.57 10.80
N PHE A 94 2.72 2.73 9.49
CA PHE A 94 3.45 1.95 8.48
C PHE A 94 4.45 2.75 7.65
N ARG A 95 4.42 4.10 7.73
CA ARG A 95 5.23 4.96 6.85
C ARG A 95 6.59 5.36 7.44
N SER A 96 6.77 5.30 8.76
CA SER A 96 8.03 5.74 9.38
C SER A 96 8.38 5.13 10.74
N LYS A 97 7.54 4.24 11.30
CA LYS A 97 7.77 3.61 12.61
C LYS A 97 7.43 2.14 12.54
N ASN A 98 8.11 1.34 13.35
CA ASN A 98 7.80 -0.07 13.52
C ASN A 98 6.53 -0.19 14.38
N PRO A 99 5.40 -0.65 13.83
CA PRO A 99 4.16 -0.76 14.58
C PRO A 99 4.31 -1.79 15.72
N THR A 100 3.68 -1.53 16.86
CA THR A 100 3.72 -2.48 17.97
C THR A 100 3.01 -3.79 17.59
N ILE A 101 3.42 -4.91 18.19
CA ILE A 101 2.74 -6.21 18.03
C ILE A 101 1.24 -6.10 18.30
N LYS A 102 0.85 -5.28 19.29
CA LYS A 102 -0.57 -4.99 19.59
C LYS A 102 -1.30 -4.33 18.42
N THR A 103 -0.65 -3.39 17.74
CA THR A 103 -1.19 -2.75 16.53
C THR A 103 -1.31 -3.75 15.39
N LEU A 104 -0.28 -4.59 15.21
CA LEU A 104 -0.25 -5.63 14.18
C LEU A 104 -1.40 -6.63 14.37
N ALA A 105 -1.56 -7.15 15.59
CA ALA A 105 -2.61 -8.11 15.94
C ALA A 105 -4.02 -7.55 15.69
N LYS A 106 -4.27 -6.27 16.02
CA LYS A 106 -5.56 -5.62 15.73
C LYS A 106 -5.86 -5.53 14.24
N LEU A 107 -4.84 -5.32 13.43
CA LEU A 107 -5.00 -5.22 11.98
C LEU A 107 -5.21 -6.58 11.34
N VAL A 108 -4.42 -7.57 11.75
CA VAL A 108 -4.58 -8.96 11.32
C VAL A 108 -5.95 -9.49 11.71
N HIS A 109 -6.41 -9.22 12.94
CA HIS A 109 -7.75 -9.62 13.37
C HIS A 109 -8.87 -8.93 12.58
N ALA A 110 -8.63 -7.75 12.02
CA ALA A 110 -9.61 -7.08 11.18
C ALA A 110 -9.62 -7.60 9.72
N PHE A 111 -8.65 -8.43 9.35
CA PHE A 111 -8.64 -9.16 8.09
C PHE A 111 -9.53 -10.42 8.15
N ALA A 112 -9.52 -11.14 9.28
CA ALA A 112 -10.37 -12.30 9.57
C ALA A 112 -11.84 -11.93 9.88
#